data_AF-A0A6P7GIW8-F1
#
_entry.id   AF-A0A6P7GIW8-F1
#
_cell.length_a   1.000
_cell.length_b   1.000
_cell.length_c   1.000
_cell.angle_alpha   90.00
_cell.angle_beta   90.00
_cell.angle_gamma   90.00
#
_symmetry.space_group_name_H-M   'P 1'
#
loop_
_entity.id
_entity.type
_entity.pdbx_description
1 polymer ?
#
loop_
_entity_poly.entity_id
_entity_poly.type
_entity_poly.pdbx_seq_one_letter_code
_entity_poly.pdbx_strand_id
1 'polypeptide(L)'
;MKFIVLLFLVAAVNARFGSQDDLAVLASVDRPNRPFRLSDCLLHADSDPCSGNGRDTYPVWKWDIFLRSCVRASARSSCTPTHNNFPTHEACSKLAGIICRKLRSLFY
;
A
#
# COMPACT_ATOMS: atom_id res chain seq x y z
N MET A 1 -17.22 -13.04 44.65
CA MET A 1 -16.02 -13.22 43.80
C MET A 1 -16.35 -13.59 42.34
N LYS A 2 -17.50 -13.18 41.76
CA LYS A 2 -17.85 -13.42 40.34
C LYS A 2 -17.80 -12.15 39.47
N PHE A 3 -17.96 -10.97 40.07
CA PHE A 3 -17.98 -9.69 39.35
C PHE A 3 -16.60 -9.19 38.89
N ILE A 4 -15.53 -9.58 39.59
CA ILE A 4 -14.15 -9.15 39.25
C ILE A 4 -13.72 -9.77 37.91
N VAL A 5 -14.08 -11.03 37.65
CA VAL A 5 -13.73 -11.73 36.39
C VAL A 5 -14.39 -11.09 35.17
N LEU A 6 -15.62 -10.60 35.31
CA LEU A 6 -16.34 -9.90 34.24
C LEU A 6 -15.67 -8.59 33.84
N LEU A 7 -15.12 -7.83 34.79
CA LEU A 7 -14.42 -6.58 34.51
C LEU A 7 -13.13 -6.80 33.70
N PHE A 8 -12.39 -7.87 33.98
CA PHE A 8 -11.18 -8.21 33.21
C PHE A 8 -11.50 -8.64 31.77
N LEU A 9 -12.63 -9.32 31.54
CA LEU A 9 -13.04 -9.71 30.18
C LEU A 9 -13.45 -8.49 29.34
N VAL A 10 -14.15 -7.50 29.93
CA VAL A 10 -14.53 -6.28 29.21
C VAL A 10 -13.29 -5.44 28.85
N ALA A 11 -12.30 -5.34 29.74
CA ALA A 11 -11.05 -4.65 29.45
C ALA A 11 -10.23 -5.33 28.33
N ALA A 12 -10.18 -6.67 28.31
CA ALA A 12 -9.46 -7.42 27.28
C ALA A 12 -10.08 -7.31 25.88
N VAL A 13 -11.41 -7.13 25.78
CA VAL A 13 -12.09 -6.93 24.49
C VAL A 13 -11.85 -5.52 23.95
N ASN A 14 -11.82 -4.50 24.82
CA ASN A 14 -11.55 -3.12 24.40
C ASN A 14 -10.11 -2.88 23.93
N ALA A 15 -9.14 -3.66 24.42
CA ALA A 15 -7.74 -3.58 23.95
C ALA A 15 -7.51 -4.14 22.54
N ARG A 16 -8.49 -4.87 21.96
CA ARG A 16 -8.38 -5.42 20.59
C ARG A 16 -8.93 -4.51 19.50
N PHE A 17 -9.54 -3.38 19.84
CA PHE A 17 -10.09 -2.42 18.87
C PHE A 17 -9.15 -1.25 18.52
N GLY A 18 -7.86 -1.33 18.89
CA GLY A 18 -6.85 -0.38 18.44
C GLY A 18 -6.30 -0.72 17.05
N SER A 19 -7.10 -0.61 15.99
CA SER A 19 -6.60 -0.62 14.60
C SER A 19 -7.64 -0.05 13.61
N GLN A 20 -8.30 1.04 13.98
CA GLN A 20 -9.08 1.84 13.01
C GLN A 20 -8.25 2.98 12.40
N ASP A 21 -7.16 3.37 13.05
CA ASP A 21 -6.29 4.46 12.59
C ASP A 21 -5.39 4.05 11.40
N ASP A 22 -5.09 2.76 11.24
CA ASP A 22 -4.36 2.26 10.07
C ASP A 22 -5.15 2.46 8.76
N LEU A 23 -6.49 2.45 8.82
CA LEU A 23 -7.33 2.64 7.64
C LEU A 23 -7.37 4.11 7.19
N ALA A 24 -7.24 5.05 8.13
CA ALA A 24 -7.21 6.49 7.83
C ALA A 24 -5.86 6.92 7.20
N VAL A 25 -4.75 6.29 7.56
CA VAL A 25 -3.44 6.50 6.90
C VAL A 25 -3.44 5.93 5.46
N LEU A 26 -4.21 4.87 5.21
CA LEU A 26 -4.43 4.37 3.85
C LEU A 26 -5.32 5.30 3.02
N ALA A 27 -6.15 6.13 3.66
CA ALA A 27 -7.06 7.07 3.02
C ALA A 27 -6.43 8.45 2.75
N SER A 28 -5.32 8.81 3.41
CA SER A 28 -4.62 10.09 3.20
C SER A 28 -3.56 10.06 2.09
N VAL A 29 -3.32 8.89 1.48
CA VAL A 29 -2.58 8.80 0.23
C VAL A 29 -3.52 9.26 -0.88
N ASP A 30 -3.35 10.50 -1.31
CA ASP A 30 -4.00 11.09 -2.48
C ASP A 30 -3.76 10.17 -3.70
N ARG A 31 -4.68 9.25 -3.92
CA ARG A 31 -4.65 8.23 -4.98
C ARG A 31 -6.03 8.09 -5.58
N PRO A 32 -6.10 7.68 -6.87
CA PRO A 32 -7.33 7.69 -7.64
C PRO A 32 -8.47 6.96 -6.93
N ASN A 33 -9.71 7.39 -7.21
CA ASN A 33 -11.03 7.01 -6.68
C ASN A 33 -11.37 5.50 -6.53
N ARG A 34 -10.40 4.56 -6.62
CA ARG A 34 -10.62 3.12 -6.49
C ARG A 34 -9.58 2.41 -5.60
N PRO A 35 -9.96 1.30 -4.94
CA PRO A 35 -9.01 0.45 -4.22
C PRO A 35 -7.89 -0.12 -5.10
N PHE A 36 -6.74 -0.42 -4.48
CA PHE A 36 -5.63 -1.14 -5.10
C PHE A 36 -6.04 -2.58 -5.43
N ARG A 37 -5.67 -3.06 -6.62
CA ARG A 37 -6.07 -4.37 -7.17
C ARG A 37 -4.86 -5.19 -7.61
N LEU A 38 -5.07 -6.48 -7.87
CA LEU A 38 -4.01 -7.38 -8.33
C LEU A 38 -3.36 -6.93 -9.65
N SER A 39 -4.14 -6.32 -10.55
CA SER A 39 -3.64 -5.75 -11.81
C SER A 39 -2.66 -4.60 -11.58
N ASP A 40 -2.78 -3.87 -10.48
CA ASP A 40 -1.94 -2.72 -10.19
C ASP A 40 -0.51 -3.14 -9.82
N CYS A 41 -0.31 -4.39 -9.39
CA CYS A 41 1.00 -4.95 -9.08
C CYS A 41 1.98 -4.96 -10.26
N LEU A 42 1.44 -4.95 -11.49
CA LEU A 42 2.23 -5.02 -12.73
C LEU A 42 2.57 -3.63 -13.28
N LEU A 43 2.02 -2.56 -12.69
CA LEU A 43 2.22 -1.22 -13.19
C LEU A 43 3.61 -0.69 -12.82
N HIS A 44 4.19 0.12 -13.72
CA HIS A 44 5.29 1.01 -13.38
C HIS A 44 4.85 2.06 -12.36
N ALA A 45 5.79 2.78 -11.72
CA ALA A 45 5.44 3.82 -10.76
C ALA A 45 4.72 5.02 -11.43
N ASP A 46 4.97 5.28 -12.69
CA ASP A 46 4.24 6.27 -13.47
C ASP A 46 3.77 5.68 -14.79
N SER A 47 2.81 6.36 -15.43
CA SER A 47 2.28 6.00 -16.74
C SER A 47 2.57 7.10 -17.75
N ASP A 48 2.95 6.68 -18.96
CA ASP A 48 3.05 7.56 -20.12
C ASP A 48 1.65 7.94 -20.67
N PRO A 49 1.51 9.04 -21.43
CA PRO A 49 2.57 9.99 -21.82
C PRO A 49 2.94 10.94 -20.69
N CYS A 50 4.20 11.40 -20.72
CA CYS A 50 4.74 12.38 -19.79
C CYS A 50 5.06 13.68 -20.51
N SER A 51 4.70 14.81 -19.91
CA SER A 51 4.84 16.13 -20.57
C SER A 51 6.23 16.75 -20.45
N GLY A 52 7.20 16.05 -19.85
CA GLY A 52 8.53 16.58 -19.54
C GLY A 52 9.69 15.82 -20.18
N ASN A 53 10.89 16.37 -20.06
CA ASN A 53 12.13 15.80 -20.60
C ASN A 53 12.69 14.59 -19.79
N GLY A 54 11.93 14.10 -18.80
CA GLY A 54 12.31 12.97 -17.95
C GLY A 54 13.40 13.25 -16.91
N ARG A 55 13.89 14.49 -16.77
CA ARG A 55 14.94 14.82 -15.79
C ARG A 55 14.40 15.05 -14.39
N ASP A 56 13.18 15.58 -14.28
CA ASP A 56 12.54 15.85 -13.00
C ASP A 56 11.96 14.55 -12.44
N THR A 57 12.73 13.90 -11.56
CA THR A 57 12.32 12.67 -10.88
C THR A 57 12.28 12.84 -9.38
N TYR A 58 11.43 12.06 -8.71
CA TYR A 58 11.32 12.00 -7.27
C TYR A 58 11.30 10.55 -6.78
N PRO A 59 11.86 10.27 -5.58
CA PRO A 59 11.95 8.91 -5.07
C PRO A 59 10.58 8.42 -4.60
N VAL A 60 10.26 7.18 -4.95
CA VAL A 60 9.02 6.49 -4.57
C VAL A 60 9.30 5.03 -4.25
N TRP A 61 8.29 4.33 -3.75
CA TRP A 61 8.31 2.88 -3.56
C TRP A 61 7.31 2.22 -4.50
N LYS A 62 7.68 1.07 -5.08
CA LYS A 62 6.76 0.25 -5.88
C LYS A 62 6.89 -1.22 -5.49
N TRP A 63 5.83 -1.99 -5.69
CA TRP A 63 5.92 -3.43 -5.61
C TRP A 63 6.65 -3.97 -6.84
N ASP A 64 7.63 -4.83 -6.62
CA ASP A 64 8.31 -5.58 -7.66
C ASP A 64 7.85 -7.05 -7.62
N ILE A 65 7.27 -7.52 -8.73
CA ILE A 65 6.71 -8.88 -8.79
C ILE A 65 7.77 -9.98 -8.83
N PHE A 66 8.97 -9.68 -9.31
CA PHE A 66 10.05 -10.66 -9.43
C PHE A 66 10.76 -10.81 -8.08
N LEU A 67 11.06 -9.68 -7.43
CA LEU A 67 11.68 -9.66 -6.10
C LEU A 67 10.68 -9.92 -4.97
N ARG A 68 9.37 -9.83 -5.27
CA ARG A 68 8.26 -9.99 -4.33
C ARG A 68 8.43 -9.09 -3.10
N SER A 69 8.87 -7.87 -3.31
CA SER A 69 9.08 -6.88 -2.25
C SER A 69 8.81 -5.47 -2.76
N CYS A 70 8.73 -4.53 -1.83
CA CYS A 70 8.69 -3.12 -2.13
C CYS A 70 10.11 -2.60 -2.35
N VAL A 71 10.35 -2.03 -3.52
CA VAL A 71 11.66 -1.50 -3.93
C VAL A 71 11.58 -0.01 -4.15
N ARG A 72 12.70 0.70 -3.97
CA ARG A 72 12.80 2.10 -4.39
C ARG A 72 12.74 2.19 -5.91
N ALA A 73 12.04 3.20 -6.39
CA ALA A 73 11.98 3.58 -7.79
C ALA A 73 12.04 5.11 -7.90
N SER A 74 12.22 5.59 -9.13
CA SER A 74 12.08 7.01 -9.46
C SER A 74 10.82 7.18 -10.28
N ALA A 75 9.94 8.09 -9.85
CA ALA A 75 8.82 8.55 -10.65
C ALA A 75 9.15 9.91 -11.24
N ARG A 76 8.63 10.19 -12.43
CA ARG A 76 8.82 11.46 -13.13
C ARG A 76 7.70 12.43 -12.74
N SER A 77 8.07 13.65 -12.35
CA SER A 77 7.12 14.69 -11.89
C SER A 77 6.14 15.15 -12.97
N SER A 78 6.45 14.89 -14.24
CA SER A 78 5.64 15.25 -15.40
C SER A 78 4.69 14.14 -15.88
N CYS A 79 4.67 13.00 -15.18
CA CYS A 79 3.82 11.86 -15.51
C CYS A 79 2.71 11.68 -14.47
N THR A 80 1.67 10.94 -14.83
CA THR A 80 0.65 10.51 -13.87
C THR A 80 1.16 9.34 -13.03
N PRO A 81 1.15 9.44 -11.69
CA PRO A 81 1.48 8.32 -10.81
C PRO A 81 0.47 7.18 -10.98
N THR A 82 0.94 5.94 -11.04
CA THR A 82 0.03 4.79 -11.03
C THR A 82 -0.34 4.39 -9.60
N HIS A 83 -1.23 3.41 -9.48
CA HIS A 83 -1.52 2.78 -8.19
C HIS A 83 -0.32 2.00 -7.59
N ASN A 84 0.76 1.75 -8.34
CA ASN A 84 1.99 1.13 -7.83
C ASN A 84 3.09 2.15 -7.47
N ASN A 85 2.71 3.34 -7.03
CA ASN A 85 3.60 4.46 -6.67
C ASN A 85 3.34 4.96 -5.24
N PHE A 86 4.13 4.49 -4.28
CA PHE A 86 3.89 4.72 -2.86
C PHE A 86 4.91 5.72 -2.30
N PRO A 87 4.48 6.63 -1.41
CA PRO A 87 5.41 7.58 -0.79
C PRO A 87 6.38 6.91 0.18
N THR A 88 5.99 5.77 0.78
CA THR A 88 6.80 5.05 1.77
C THR A 88 6.84 3.54 1.52
N HIS A 89 7.92 2.90 1.97
CA HIS A 89 8.05 1.44 1.95
C HIS A 89 6.91 0.76 2.73
N GLU A 90 6.52 1.33 3.87
CA GLU A 90 5.47 0.80 4.73
C GLU A 90 4.11 0.80 4.01
N ALA A 91 3.73 1.91 3.36
CA ALA A 91 2.49 2.01 2.60
C ALA A 91 2.46 0.98 1.45
N CYS A 92 3.58 0.83 0.74
CA CYS A 92 3.72 -0.20 -0.28
C CYS A 92 3.55 -1.61 0.31
N SER A 93 4.21 -1.90 1.43
CA SER A 93 4.22 -3.23 2.03
C SER A 93 2.85 -3.61 2.60
N LYS A 94 2.16 -2.66 3.25
CA LYS A 94 0.81 -2.83 3.80
C LYS A 94 -0.23 -3.06 2.70
N LEU A 95 -0.19 -2.32 1.59
CA LEU A 95 -1.17 -2.46 0.51
C LEU A 95 -0.76 -3.51 -0.53
N ALA A 96 0.31 -3.22 -1.28
CA ALA A 96 0.73 -4.07 -2.38
C ALA A 96 1.28 -5.41 -1.88
N GLY A 97 1.98 -5.44 -0.74
CA GLY A 97 2.49 -6.69 -0.21
C GLY A 97 1.41 -7.72 0.12
N ILE A 98 0.25 -7.30 0.62
CA ILE A 98 -0.86 -8.21 0.92
C ILE A 98 -1.50 -8.73 -0.38
N ILE A 99 -1.69 -7.84 -1.36
CA ILE A 99 -2.44 -8.14 -2.58
C ILE A 99 -1.57 -8.89 -3.59
N CYS A 100 -0.38 -8.36 -3.90
CA CYS A 100 0.48 -8.82 -4.99
C CYS A 100 1.19 -10.15 -4.69
N ARG A 101 1.37 -10.52 -3.41
CA ARG A 101 1.94 -11.84 -3.08
C ARG A 101 1.09 -13.01 -3.56
N LYS A 102 -0.21 -12.78 -3.83
CA LYS A 102 -1.15 -13.77 -4.38
C LYS A 102 -0.92 -14.11 -5.85
N LEU A 103 -0.18 -13.29 -6.62
CA LEU A 103 0.05 -13.52 -8.06
C LEU A 103 0.70 -14.88 -8.38
N ARG A 104 1.41 -15.50 -7.43
CA ARG A 104 2.04 -16.82 -7.62
C ARG A 104 1.02 -17.94 -7.92
N SER A 105 -0.24 -17.81 -7.48
CA SER A 105 -1.27 -18.83 -7.71
C SER A 105 -1.96 -18.75 -9.07
N LEU A 106 -1.57 -17.81 -9.94
CA LEU A 106 -2.20 -17.61 -11.26
C LEU A 106 -1.29 -17.99 -12.44
N PHE A 107 -0.01 -18.27 -12.20
CA PHE A 107 0.97 -18.59 -13.24
C PHE A 107 1.59 -19.98 -13.08
N TYR A 108 0.98 -20.83 -12.25
CA TYR A 108 1.24 -22.26 -12.08
C TYR A 108 -0.11 -22.97 -12.04
#